data_AF-A0A0D0U1G2-F1
#
_entry.id   AF-A0A0D0U1G2-F1
#
_cell.length_a   1.000
_cell.length_b   1.000
_cell.length_c   1.000
_cell.angle_alpha   90.00
_cell.angle_beta   90.00
_cell.angle_gamma   90.00
#
_symmetry.space_group_name_H-M   'P 1'
#
loop_
_entity.id
_entity.type
_entity.pdbx_description
1 polymer ?
#
loop_
_entity_poly.entity_id
_entity_poly.type
_entity_poly.pdbx_seq_one_letter_code
_entity_poly.pdbx_strand_id
1 'polypeptide(L)' 'MDREFYHRIKKNRADPRFQSVQNIVPDFYGEKIVSLSTYRRWLRDQAVYKRKAMHGVPSEEL' A
#
# COMPACT_ATOMS: atom_id res chain seq x y z
N MET A 1 -3.13 22.41 1.90
CA MET A 1 -1.99 21.59 2.33
C MET A 1 -2.32 20.09 2.35
N ASP A 2 -3.53 19.67 2.74
CA ASP A 2 -3.81 18.22 2.85
C ASP A 2 -4.29 17.54 1.56
N ARG A 3 -4.89 18.27 0.61
CA ARG A 3 -5.43 17.67 -0.62
C ARG A 3 -4.38 16.94 -1.46
N GLU A 4 -3.17 17.49 -1.59
CA GLU A 4 -2.10 16.81 -2.33
C GLU A 4 -1.60 15.58 -1.59
N PHE A 5 -1.50 15.65 -0.25
CA PHE A 5 -1.13 14.51 0.57
C PHE A 5 -2.14 13.37 0.41
N TYR A 6 -3.44 13.66 0.52
CA TYR A 6 -4.49 12.66 0.31
C TYR A 6 -4.47 12.08 -1.11
N HIS A 7 -4.20 12.88 -2.14
CA HIS A 7 -4.03 12.37 -3.51
C HIS A 7 -2.85 11.40 -3.60
N ARG A 8 -1.72 11.71 -2.95
CA ARG A 8 -0.55 10.83 -2.91
C ARG A 8 -0.84 9.53 -2.15
N ILE A 9 -1.57 9.57 -1.04
CA ILE A 9 -2.02 8.36 -0.32
C ILE A 9 -2.92 7.51 -1.22
N LYS A 10 -3.97 8.12 -1.79
CA LYS A 10 -4.92 7.41 -2.67
C LYS A 10 -4.22 6.76 -3.87
N LYS A 11 -3.20 7.40 -4.44
CA LYS A 11 -2.42 6.86 -5.57
C LYS A 11 -1.53 5.68 -5.18
N ASN A 12 -0.96 5.69 -3.98
CA ASN A 12 0.08 4.73 -3.59
C ASN A 12 -0.43 3.57 -2.72
N ARG A 13 -1.60 3.71 -2.09
CA ARG A 13 -2.20 2.64 -1.26
C ARG A 13 -2.37 1.34 -2.05
N ALA A 14 -2.18 0.23 -1.36
CA ALA A 14 -2.42 -1.11 -1.87
C ALA A 14 -3.92 -1.40 -1.99
N ASP A 15 -4.27 -2.28 -2.93
CA ASP A 15 -5.64 -2.78 -3.05
C ASP A 15 -5.88 -3.87 -1.98
N PRO A 16 -6.84 -3.68 -1.06
CA PRO A 16 -7.15 -4.65 -0.01
C PRO A 16 -7.75 -5.96 -0.55
N ARG A 17 -8.16 -6.02 -1.83
CA ARG A 17 -8.70 -7.25 -2.43
C ARG A 17 -7.70 -8.40 -2.48
N PHE A 18 -6.40 -8.08 -2.54
CA PHE A 18 -5.32 -9.09 -2.56
C PHE A 18 -4.85 -9.52 -1.16
N GLN A 19 -5.66 -9.27 -0.13
CA GLN A 19 -5.31 -9.61 1.24
C GLN A 19 -5.32 -11.13 1.42
N SER A 20 -4.28 -11.63 2.08
CA SER A 20 -4.24 -13.02 2.53
C SER A 20 -3.72 -13.11 3.96
N VAL A 21 -3.86 -14.27 4.60
CA VAL A 21 -3.35 -14.51 5.97
C VAL A 21 -1.84 -14.23 6.07
N GLN A 22 -1.09 -14.44 4.98
CA GLN A 22 0.36 -14.21 4.90
C GLN A 22 0.73 -12.83 4.33
N ASN A 23 -0.23 -12.12 3.73
CA ASN A 23 -0.06 -10.79 3.14
C ASN A 23 -1.14 -9.85 3.68
N ILE A 24 -0.96 -9.37 4.90
CA ILE A 24 -1.87 -8.44 5.57
C ILE A 24 -1.72 -7.06 4.92
N VAL A 25 -2.85 -6.41 4.67
CA VAL A 25 -2.93 -5.07 4.09
C VAL A 25 -2.20 -4.07 5.00
N PRO A 26 -1.23 -3.29 4.49
CA PRO A 26 -0.62 -2.22 5.26
C PRO A 26 -1.65 -1.11 5.54
N ASP A 27 -1.34 -0.18 6.44
CA ASP A 27 -2.19 0.97 6.77
C ASP A 27 -2.76 1.65 5.50
N PHE A 28 -4.08 1.53 5.29
CA PHE A 28 -4.74 1.88 4.03
C PHE A 28 -4.89 3.41 3.86
N TYR A 29 -5.09 4.13 4.95
CA TYR A 29 -5.27 5.58 4.97
C TYR A 29 -3.99 6.33 5.35
N GLY A 30 -2.97 5.62 5.84
CA GLY A 30 -1.72 6.25 6.25
C GLY A 30 -1.85 7.01 7.58
N GLU A 31 -2.77 6.57 8.46
CA GLU A 31 -3.01 7.14 9.80
C GLU A 31 -1.74 7.23 10.65
N LYS A 32 -0.78 6.31 10.43
CA LYS A 32 0.49 6.26 11.17
C LYS A 32 1.58 7.17 10.59
N ILE A 33 1.30 7.92 9.53
CA ILE A 33 2.25 8.83 8.90
C ILE A 33 2.26 10.16 9.67
N VAL A 34 3.29 10.33 10.50
CA VAL A 34 3.51 11.54 11.30
C VAL A 34 4.71 12.35 10.80
N SER A 35 5.44 11.84 9.79
CA SER A 35 6.68 12.42 9.28
C SER A 35 7.02 11.94 7.86
N LEU A 36 7.97 12.61 7.20
CA LEU A 36 8.47 12.16 5.90
C LEU A 36 9.16 10.79 5.97
N SER A 37 9.83 10.47 7.07
CA SER A 37 10.48 9.16 7.24
C SER A 37 9.46 8.04 7.34
N THR A 38 8.36 8.24 8.09
CA THR A 38 7.24 7.30 8.18
C THR A 38 6.51 7.19 6.84
N TYR A 39 6.34 8.29 6.10
CA TYR A 39 5.79 8.24 4.74
C TYR A 39 6.64 7.39 3.78
N ARG A 40 7.97 7.55 3.79
CA ARG A 40 8.88 6.74 2.94
C ARG A 40 8.87 5.26 3.34
N ARG A 41 8.70 4.96 4.62
CA ARG A 41 8.51 3.57 5.09
C ARG A 41 7.18 3.03 4.59
N TRP A 42 6.10 3.78 4.76
CA TRP A 42 4.77 3.41 4.27
C TRP A 42 4.79 3.09 2.77
N LEU A 43 5.43 3.90 1.92
CA LEU A 43 5.57 3.61 0.49
C LEU A 43 6.26 2.27 0.21
N ARG A 44 7.28 1.90 0.99
CA ARG A 44 7.96 0.59 0.85
C ARG A 44 7.04 -0.55 1.26
N ASP A 45 6.30 -0.39 2.36
CA ASP A 45 5.36 -1.40 2.84
C ASP A 45 4.26 -1.66 1.79
N GLN A 46 3.73 -0.60 1.16
CA GLN A 46 2.79 -0.72 0.03
C GLN A 46 3.40 -1.48 -1.16
N ALA A 47 4.65 -1.18 -1.53
CA ALA A 47 5.33 -1.85 -2.64
C ALA A 47 5.60 -3.34 -2.35
N VAL A 48 6.00 -3.67 -1.12
CA VAL A 48 6.22 -5.06 -0.69
C VAL A 48 4.91 -5.84 -0.70
N TYR A 49 3.80 -5.26 -0.22
CA TYR A 49 2.49 -5.88 -0.28
C TYR A 49 2.06 -6.14 -1.73
N LYS A 50 2.21 -5.17 -2.64
CA LYS A 50 1.87 -5.33 -4.07
C LYS A 50 2.67 -6.46 -4.71
N ARG A 51 3.98 -6.53 -4.43
CA ARG A 51 4.84 -7.60 -4.96
C ARG A 51 4.42 -8.98 -4.44
N LYS A 52 4.10 -9.09 -3.15
CA LYS A 52 3.61 -10.34 -2.55
C LYS A 52 2.24 -10.75 -3.10
N ALA A 53 1.35 -9.79 -3.30
CA ALA A 53 0.06 -10.01 -3.94
C ALA A 53 0.26 -10.58 -5.36
N MET A 54 1.05 -9.91 -6.21
CA MET A 54 1.31 -10.33 -7.59
C MET A 54 1.96 -11.72 -7.69
N HIS A 55 2.86 -12.09 -6.77
CA HIS A 55 3.48 -13.42 -6.79
C HIS A 55 2.48 -14.57 -6.55
N GLY A 56 1.29 -14.29 -6.00
CA GLY A 56 0.24 -15.29 -5.76
C GLY A 56 -0.90 -15.26 -6.78
N VAL A 57 -0.95 -14.28 -7.71
CA VAL A 57 -2.02 -14.20 -8.72
C VAL A 57 -1.54 -14.89 -10.01
N PRO A 58 -2.27 -15.88 -10.54
CA PRO A 58 -1.99 -16.45 -11.85
C PRO A 58 -2.00 -15.35 -12.93
N SER A 59 -1.12 -15.45 -13.91
CA SER A 59 -0.90 -14.44 -14.96
C SER A 59 -2.12 -14.10 -15.84
N GLU A 60 -3.25 -14.80 -15.68
CA GLU A 60 -4.45 -14.66 -16.51
C GLU A 60 -5.39 -13.51 -16.08
N GLU A 61 -5.16 -12.87 -14.93
CA GLU A 61 -6.00 -11.78 -14.39
C GLU A 61 -5.31 -10.40 -14.37
N LEU A 62 -4.33 -10.16 -15.24
CA LEU A 62 -3.63 -8.86 -15.38
C LEU A 62 -4.14 -8.00 -16.54
#